data_AF-A0A4Y9FUD0-F1
#
_entry.id   AF-A0A4Y9FUD0-F1
#
_cell.length_a   1.000
_cell.length_b   1.000
_cell.length_c   1.000
_cell.angle_alpha   90.00
_cell.angle_beta   90.00
_cell.angle_gamma   90.00
#
_symmetry.space_group_name_H-M   'P 1'
#
loop_
_entity.id
_entity.type
_entity.pdbx_description
1 polymer ?
#
loop_
_entity_poly.entity_id
_entity_poly.type
_entity_poly.pdbx_seq_one_letter_code
_entity_poly.pdbx_strand_id
1 'polypeptide(L)'
;MSSLRSRSVSCPAELIAENVASHRTCAARLTRRFLFRRGDSLAHYEMMGVMEPANASSLLNSLRLGSPVAEHDAALASYFIETDTFTQLVEDRGDVIAGDKGTGKTALFTILKGRYSDDPRLVDVEVLSAFNPAGTPIFERLLEKGELSEAQYIAVWKTYAVSLAGNWLLDYYGSARPGRMGELEEILQRSGLRVKEATPQNAFVKLIAYLRPSTVENTTTFTQEGIPIFASKFAWESPQPPADEPVQFLRHDDALELLEECLSEASATVWLTFDRLDEAFQAHPSVEKPALRGLFRAYLDLGALSHLRLKLFVRRDLFARIVEGGFVNLTHVNARRITITWEDDDLYNLLFRRLVESEGFQQATGFSKDSPPDQVFAFVFPEKVDAGARKPPTWKWILTRIRDGNGVKSPRNLVDLVSRAVEAQKRREAQNPRRLDASGPLITADALKHAQTELSKDRVEDTLLAEAGDSTAAIKAFANGKAEHNVDSLRVLFGDQADEIRERLITLGFLEASGRTWKVPPLYRPGLSISQGKAFSTTGESLDEDVEDDE
;
A
#
# COMPACT_ATOMS: atom_id res chain seq x y z
N MET A 1 38.42 40.78 52.83
CA MET A 1 37.07 41.06 53.37
C MET A 1 36.06 40.84 52.25
N SER A 2 35.09 39.95 52.51
CA SER A 2 33.72 39.79 51.92
C SER A 2 33.55 39.84 50.39
N SER A 3 33.18 38.75 49.67
CA SER A 3 31.82 38.14 49.52
C SER A 3 30.75 39.14 49.01
N LEU A 4 29.82 38.89 48.08
CA LEU A 4 29.18 37.68 47.53
C LEU A 4 28.14 38.09 46.43
N ARG A 5 27.63 37.10 45.67
CA ARG A 5 26.39 37.00 44.83
C ARG A 5 26.55 37.25 43.31
N SER A 6 26.59 36.23 42.44
CA SER A 6 25.59 35.21 42.03
C SER A 6 24.43 35.76 41.19
N ARG A 7 24.47 35.53 39.87
CA ARG A 7 23.28 35.39 39.01
C ARG A 7 23.44 34.13 38.17
N SER A 8 22.45 33.25 38.34
CA SER A 8 22.21 31.99 37.65
C SER A 8 22.03 32.18 36.15
N VAL A 9 22.72 31.36 35.37
CA VAL A 9 22.48 31.17 33.93
C VAL A 9 21.25 30.27 33.80
N SER A 10 20.16 30.82 33.28
CA SER A 10 18.95 30.06 32.92
C SER A 10 19.14 29.39 31.55
N CYS A 11 18.60 28.18 31.46
CA CYS A 11 18.65 27.20 30.37
C CYS A 11 18.13 27.75 29.01
N PRO A 12 18.66 27.32 27.84
CA PRO A 12 18.18 27.73 26.52
C PRO A 12 16.96 26.97 25.98
N ALA A 13 16.23 26.21 26.83
CA ALA A 13 15.11 25.37 26.38
C ALA A 13 13.83 26.17 25.99
N GLU A 14 13.63 27.39 26.51
CA GLU A 14 12.39 28.15 26.26
C GLU A 14 12.36 28.85 24.89
N LEU A 15 13.51 29.18 24.30
CA LEU A 15 13.57 29.85 22.98
C LEU A 15 13.39 28.89 21.80
N ILE A 16 13.49 27.58 22.02
CA ILE A 16 13.27 26.56 20.99
C ILE A 16 11.78 26.19 20.89
N ALA A 17 11.05 26.23 22.02
CA ALA A 17 9.61 25.95 22.05
C ALA A 17 8.76 26.98 21.27
N GLU A 18 9.17 28.26 21.25
CA GLU A 18 8.45 29.29 20.49
C GLU A 18 8.60 29.16 18.97
N ASN A 19 9.72 28.60 18.48
CA ASN A 19 9.92 28.38 17.05
C ASN A 19 9.20 27.13 16.51
N VAL A 20 8.98 26.12 17.35
CA VAL A 20 8.11 24.97 17.01
C VAL A 20 6.64 25.41 16.89
N ALA A 21 6.22 26.41 17.66
CA ALA A 21 4.87 26.96 17.59
C ALA A 21 4.67 27.92 16.40
N SER A 22 5.65 28.78 16.07
CA SER A 22 5.42 29.88 15.13
C SER A 22 5.15 29.44 13.68
N HIS A 23 5.75 28.32 13.23
CA HIS A 23 5.50 27.77 11.90
C HIS A 23 4.26 26.87 11.79
N ARG A 24 3.69 26.41 12.92
CA ARG A 24 2.43 25.62 12.94
C ARG A 24 1.16 26.49 12.83
N THR A 25 1.27 27.82 12.90
CA THR A 25 0.11 28.74 12.95
C THR A 25 -0.33 29.38 11.62
N CYS A 26 0.27 29.03 10.47
CA CYS A 26 -0.05 29.71 9.21
C CYS A 26 -1.18 29.06 8.36
N ALA A 27 -1.80 27.97 8.82
CA ALA A 27 -2.85 27.25 8.08
C ALA A 27 -4.15 27.02 8.88
N ALA A 28 -4.57 27.98 9.72
CA ALA A 28 -5.86 27.88 10.40
C ALA A 28 -6.49 29.25 10.64
N ARG A 29 -7.18 29.80 9.64
CA ARG A 29 -8.16 30.88 9.83
C ARG A 29 -9.16 30.90 8.67
N LEU A 30 -10.29 30.24 8.84
CA LEU A 30 -11.63 30.68 8.39
C LEU A 30 -12.68 29.66 8.83
N THR A 31 -13.06 29.70 10.11
CA THR A 31 -14.27 29.02 10.61
C THR A 31 -15.31 30.10 10.91
N ARG A 32 -16.28 30.28 10.01
CA ARG A 32 -17.45 31.12 10.28
C ARG A 32 -18.39 30.36 11.23
N ARG A 33 -18.52 30.91 12.45
CA ARG A 33 -19.58 30.63 13.42
C ARG A 33 -20.96 30.87 12.80
N PHE A 34 -21.79 29.84 12.73
CA PHE A 34 -23.25 30.00 12.74
C PHE A 34 -23.79 29.43 14.05
N LEU A 35 -24.39 30.32 14.84
CA LEU A 35 -25.11 30.02 16.08
C LEU A 35 -26.44 29.37 15.73
N PHE A 36 -26.61 28.09 16.04
CA PHE A 36 -27.92 27.44 16.05
C PHE A 36 -28.53 27.53 17.45
N ARG A 37 -29.66 28.24 17.58
CA ARG A 37 -30.53 28.19 18.77
C ARG A 37 -31.39 26.93 18.69
N ARG A 38 -31.44 26.17 19.79
CA ARG A 38 -32.45 25.13 20.05
C ARG A 38 -33.79 25.78 20.39
N GLY A 39 -34.88 25.19 19.89
CA GLY A 39 -36.25 25.52 20.27
C GLY A 39 -37.28 24.73 19.47
N ASP A 40 -37.68 23.60 20.03
CA ASP A 40 -39.00 22.95 20.02
C ASP A 40 -39.77 22.60 18.72
N SER A 41 -40.17 21.31 18.75
CA SER A 41 -41.50 20.76 18.44
C SER A 41 -41.77 20.22 17.03
N LEU A 42 -42.23 18.97 17.06
CA LEU A 42 -42.89 18.18 16.03
C LEU A 42 -43.88 18.98 15.17
N ALA A 43 -43.98 18.55 13.91
CA ALA A 43 -44.91 18.98 12.86
C ALA A 43 -44.46 20.22 12.05
N HIS A 44 -43.77 19.97 10.94
CA HIS A 44 -44.00 20.62 9.64
C HIS A 44 -43.20 19.87 8.57
N TYR A 45 -43.80 18.81 8.02
CA TYR A 45 -43.32 18.10 6.84
C TYR A 45 -44.18 18.56 5.66
N GLU A 46 -44.04 19.82 5.26
CA GLU A 46 -44.66 20.32 4.02
C GLU A 46 -43.97 21.62 3.60
N MET A 47 -43.74 21.75 2.29
CA MET A 47 -42.92 22.74 1.58
C MET A 47 -41.41 22.44 1.46
N MET A 48 -41.07 21.34 0.81
CA MET A 48 -39.95 21.37 -0.15
C MET A 48 -40.53 21.58 -1.54
N GLY A 49 -39.97 22.55 -2.27
CA GLY A 49 -40.33 22.83 -3.66
C GLY A 49 -40.24 21.57 -4.51
N VAL A 50 -41.11 21.50 -5.51
CA VAL A 50 -41.17 20.42 -6.51
C VAL A 50 -39.78 20.27 -7.15
N MET A 51 -38.95 19.35 -6.65
CA MET A 51 -37.81 18.84 -7.38
C MET A 51 -38.38 18.10 -8.58
N GLU A 52 -38.02 18.51 -9.80
CA GLU A 52 -38.23 17.65 -10.95
C GLU A 52 -37.63 16.26 -10.65
N PRO A 53 -38.30 15.16 -11.04
CA PRO A 53 -37.78 13.82 -10.79
C PRO A 53 -36.38 13.72 -11.41
N ALA A 54 -35.38 13.49 -10.56
CA ALA A 54 -33.99 13.46 -11.00
C ALA A 54 -33.85 12.40 -12.11
N ASN A 55 -33.44 12.83 -13.30
CA ASN A 55 -33.12 11.94 -14.40
C ASN A 55 -32.00 10.99 -13.93
N ALA A 56 -32.12 9.68 -14.18
CA ALA A 56 -31.07 8.73 -13.81
C ALA A 56 -29.69 9.15 -14.34
N SER A 57 -29.67 9.73 -15.54
CA SER A 57 -28.45 10.28 -16.15
C SER A 57 -27.81 11.40 -15.33
N SER A 58 -28.60 12.35 -14.78
CA SER A 58 -28.03 13.45 -13.99
C SER A 58 -27.44 12.93 -12.67
N LEU A 59 -28.13 12.00 -12.00
CA LEU A 59 -27.60 11.38 -10.77
C LEU A 59 -26.32 10.58 -11.03
N LEU A 60 -26.29 9.73 -12.06
CA LEU A 60 -25.09 8.95 -12.42
C LEU A 60 -23.91 9.86 -12.76
N ASN A 61 -24.16 10.98 -13.44
CA ASN A 61 -23.12 11.97 -13.76
C ASN A 61 -22.65 12.75 -12.54
N SER A 62 -23.48 12.88 -11.51
CA SER A 62 -23.12 13.48 -10.22
C SER A 62 -22.39 12.51 -9.29
N LEU A 63 -22.48 11.20 -9.51
CA LEU A 63 -21.82 10.19 -8.68
C LEU A 63 -20.30 10.17 -8.96
N ARG A 64 -19.50 10.20 -7.89
CA ARG A 64 -18.02 10.18 -7.93
C ARG A 64 -17.52 9.21 -6.86
N LEU A 65 -17.10 8.02 -7.29
CA LEU A 65 -16.62 6.96 -6.40
C LEU A 65 -15.13 7.09 -6.03
N GLY A 66 -14.41 8.00 -6.67
CA GLY A 66 -12.95 8.06 -6.64
C GLY A 66 -12.29 7.04 -7.56
N SER A 67 -10.98 6.87 -7.40
CA SER A 67 -10.17 5.94 -8.19
C SER A 67 -9.95 4.59 -7.48
N PRO A 68 -9.95 3.45 -8.19
CA PRO A 68 -9.55 2.15 -7.64
C PRO A 68 -8.04 2.04 -7.36
N VAL A 69 -7.24 2.96 -7.92
CA VAL A 69 -5.81 3.10 -7.65
C VAL A 69 -5.61 4.28 -6.70
N ALA A 70 -5.12 4.00 -5.49
CA ALA A 70 -4.99 4.97 -4.40
C ALA A 70 -4.18 6.22 -4.79
N GLU A 71 -3.11 6.07 -5.57
CA GLU A 71 -2.26 7.18 -6.01
C GLU A 71 -2.97 8.18 -6.93
N HIS A 72 -4.04 7.73 -7.60
CA HIS A 72 -4.85 8.56 -8.50
C HIS A 72 -6.14 9.03 -7.83
N ASP A 73 -6.30 8.77 -6.53
CA ASP A 73 -7.53 9.01 -5.81
C ASP A 73 -7.46 10.28 -4.95
N ALA A 74 -7.74 11.44 -5.56
CA ALA A 74 -7.61 12.75 -4.91
C ALA A 74 -8.50 12.91 -3.66
N ALA A 75 -9.62 12.18 -3.59
CA ALA A 75 -10.55 12.21 -2.46
C ALA A 75 -10.30 11.08 -1.45
N LEU A 76 -9.22 10.29 -1.58
CA LEU A 76 -8.96 9.12 -0.75
C LEU A 76 -9.11 9.39 0.76
N ALA A 77 -8.59 10.55 1.20
CA ALA A 77 -8.67 10.95 2.60
C ALA A 77 -10.11 11.16 3.09
N SER A 78 -11.03 11.66 2.28
CA SER A 78 -12.34 12.09 2.79
C SER A 78 -13.29 10.94 3.13
N TYR A 79 -13.09 9.77 2.52
CA TYR A 79 -13.79 8.52 2.85
C TYR A 79 -12.90 7.41 3.40
N PHE A 80 -11.65 7.70 3.76
CA PHE A 80 -10.79 6.72 4.41
C PHE A 80 -11.42 6.21 5.72
N ILE A 81 -11.35 4.90 5.92
CA ILE A 81 -11.79 4.23 7.14
C ILE A 81 -10.54 3.85 7.91
N GLU A 82 -10.44 4.33 9.15
CA GLU A 82 -9.39 3.88 10.07
C GLU A 82 -9.70 2.44 10.47
N THR A 83 -9.01 1.50 9.83
CA THR A 83 -9.05 0.09 10.20
C THR A 83 -8.14 -0.16 11.40
N ASP A 84 -8.32 -1.30 12.06
CA ASP A 84 -7.40 -1.74 13.13
C ASP A 84 -5.95 -1.84 12.62
N THR A 85 -5.75 -2.23 11.36
CA THR A 85 -4.41 -2.22 10.74
C THR A 85 -3.78 -0.82 10.71
N PHE A 86 -4.55 0.22 10.38
CA PHE A 86 -4.05 1.60 10.39
C PHE A 86 -3.76 2.07 11.82
N THR A 87 -4.62 1.72 12.77
CA THR A 87 -4.43 2.06 14.18
C THR A 87 -3.16 1.41 14.74
N GLN A 88 -2.96 0.11 14.50
CA GLN A 88 -1.74 -0.58 14.91
C GLN A 88 -0.46 0.00 14.28
N LEU A 89 -0.54 0.45 13.01
CA LEU A 89 0.58 1.11 12.35
C LEU A 89 0.94 2.45 13.02
N VAL A 90 -0.06 3.30 13.25
CA VAL A 90 0.12 4.64 13.82
C VAL A 90 0.54 4.57 15.30
N GLU A 91 0.14 3.54 16.03
CA GLU A 91 0.52 3.31 17.42
C GLU A 91 1.84 2.54 17.58
N ASP A 92 2.63 2.39 16.51
CA ASP A 92 3.91 1.66 16.49
C ASP A 92 3.82 0.19 16.97
N ARG A 93 2.62 -0.41 16.87
CA ARG A 93 2.38 -1.83 17.24
C ARG A 93 2.82 -2.81 16.15
N GLY A 94 3.03 -2.33 14.93
CA GLY A 94 3.65 -3.12 13.87
C GLY A 94 4.41 -2.31 12.84
N ASP A 95 5.34 -3.01 12.18
CA ASP A 95 6.30 -2.44 11.24
C ASP A 95 6.21 -3.07 9.86
N VAL A 96 5.74 -4.32 9.76
CA VAL A 96 5.63 -5.03 8.48
C VAL A 96 4.16 -5.15 8.11
N ILE A 97 3.72 -4.31 7.17
CA ILE A 97 2.35 -4.26 6.67
C ILE A 97 2.27 -5.19 5.45
N ALA A 98 1.76 -6.40 5.66
CA ALA A 98 1.60 -7.40 4.63
C ALA A 98 0.20 -7.33 4.00
N GLY A 99 0.10 -7.47 2.68
CA GLY A 99 -1.20 -7.58 2.03
C GLY A 99 -1.11 -7.93 0.54
N ASP A 100 -2.16 -8.53 0.00
CA ASP A 100 -2.23 -8.92 -1.42
C ASP A 100 -2.42 -7.69 -2.34
N LYS A 101 -2.46 -7.91 -3.67
CA LYS A 101 -2.63 -6.80 -4.61
C LYS A 101 -4.01 -6.17 -4.49
N GLY A 102 -4.05 -4.84 -4.45
CA GLY A 102 -5.31 -4.10 -4.34
C GLY A 102 -5.95 -4.06 -2.95
N THR A 103 -5.33 -4.64 -1.91
CA THR A 103 -5.84 -4.59 -0.53
C THR A 103 -5.67 -3.22 0.15
N GLY A 104 -4.95 -2.28 -0.45
CA GLY A 104 -4.83 -0.91 0.07
C GLY A 104 -3.54 -0.60 0.83
N LYS A 105 -2.45 -1.37 0.66
CA LYS A 105 -1.10 -1.02 1.17
C LYS A 105 -0.71 0.43 0.86
N THR A 106 -0.74 0.79 -0.43
CA THR A 106 -0.47 2.15 -0.89
C THR A 106 -1.49 3.16 -0.37
N ALA A 107 -2.75 2.78 -0.14
CA ALA A 107 -3.73 3.68 0.47
C ALA A 107 -3.36 4.01 1.93
N LEU A 108 -2.99 2.99 2.73
CA LEU A 108 -2.50 3.20 4.10
C LEU A 108 -1.25 4.08 4.12
N PHE A 109 -0.30 3.81 3.21
CA PHE A 109 0.91 4.60 3.05
C PHE A 109 0.61 6.06 2.69
N THR A 110 -0.25 6.31 1.69
CA THR A 110 -0.65 7.66 1.28
C THR A 110 -1.34 8.41 2.41
N ILE A 111 -2.20 7.74 3.18
CA ILE A 111 -2.91 8.36 4.30
C ILE A 111 -1.97 8.65 5.47
N LEU A 112 -1.08 7.72 5.82
CA LEU A 112 -0.05 7.95 6.83
C LEU A 112 0.78 9.18 6.46
N LYS A 113 1.31 9.22 5.24
CA LYS A 113 2.11 10.34 4.75
C LYS A 113 1.34 11.67 4.70
N GLY A 114 0.04 11.62 4.39
CA GLY A 114 -0.79 12.82 4.29
C GLY A 114 -1.30 13.35 5.63
N ARG A 115 -1.31 12.52 6.69
CA ARG A 115 -1.94 12.85 7.98
C ARG A 115 -1.01 12.83 9.18
N TYR A 116 0.21 12.28 9.06
CA TYR A 116 1.07 12.08 10.23
C TYR A 116 1.32 13.37 11.03
N SER A 117 1.43 14.52 10.35
CA SER A 117 1.65 15.83 10.99
C SER A 117 0.48 16.31 11.85
N ASP A 118 -0.74 15.82 11.55
CA ASP A 118 -1.98 16.22 12.22
C ASP A 118 -2.47 15.16 13.22
N ASP A 119 -1.88 13.95 13.22
CA ASP A 119 -2.27 12.87 14.11
C ASP A 119 -1.63 13.04 15.51
N PRO A 120 -2.42 13.17 16.59
CA PRO A 120 -1.89 13.34 17.94
C PRO A 120 -1.01 12.17 18.43
N ARG A 121 -1.09 11.00 17.80
CA ARG A 121 -0.27 9.82 18.12
C ARG A 121 1.15 9.91 17.54
N LEU A 122 1.41 10.84 16.61
CA LEU A 122 2.64 10.96 15.84
C LEU A 122 3.32 12.34 15.99
N VAL A 123 3.09 13.02 17.11
CA VAL A 123 3.52 14.43 17.32
C VAL A 123 5.02 14.66 17.15
N ASP A 124 5.83 13.68 17.55
CA ASP A 124 7.30 13.67 17.49
C ASP A 124 7.84 12.77 16.36
N VAL A 125 6.96 12.25 15.50
CA VAL A 125 7.31 11.32 14.44
C VAL A 125 7.38 12.04 13.09
N GLU A 126 8.51 11.95 12.41
CA GLU A 126 8.64 12.30 10.99
C GLU A 126 8.53 11.04 10.13
N VAL A 127 7.61 11.06 9.16
CA VAL A 127 7.45 9.95 8.21
C VAL A 127 8.16 10.28 6.89
N LEU A 128 9.28 9.60 6.63
CA LEU A 128 10.05 9.73 5.39
C LEU A 128 9.76 8.57 4.44
N SER A 129 9.40 8.89 3.20
CA SER A 129 9.21 7.92 2.12
C SER A 129 10.59 7.41 1.68
N ALA A 130 11.03 6.23 2.10
CA ALA A 130 12.35 5.71 1.74
C ALA A 130 12.38 5.08 0.33
N PHE A 131 11.22 4.88 -0.29
CA PHE A 131 11.08 4.41 -1.66
C PHE A 131 10.20 5.39 -2.45
N ASN A 132 10.49 5.67 -3.72
CA ASN A 132 9.63 6.50 -4.56
C ASN A 132 9.00 5.69 -5.70
N PRO A 133 7.67 5.61 -5.78
CA PRO A 133 6.94 4.99 -6.89
C PRO A 133 7.32 5.48 -8.30
N ALA A 134 7.71 6.74 -8.46
CA ALA A 134 8.13 7.29 -9.76
C ALA A 134 9.60 6.98 -10.13
N GLY A 135 10.31 6.24 -9.26
CA GLY A 135 11.76 6.06 -9.28
C GLY A 135 12.26 4.67 -9.67
N THR A 136 11.47 3.90 -10.44
CA THR A 136 11.82 2.58 -11.00
C THR A 136 13.28 2.44 -11.50
N PRO A 137 13.95 3.48 -12.07
CA PRO A 137 15.34 3.34 -12.54
C PRO A 137 16.42 3.36 -11.45
N ILE A 138 16.09 3.65 -10.19
CA ILE A 138 17.13 3.95 -9.18
C ILE A 138 17.78 2.68 -8.62
N PHE A 139 17.00 1.64 -8.33
CA PHE A 139 17.55 0.35 -7.89
C PHE A 139 18.12 -0.45 -9.04
N GLU A 140 17.65 -0.26 -10.28
CA GLU A 140 18.28 -0.80 -11.49
C GLU A 140 19.76 -0.39 -11.59
N ARG A 141 20.12 0.84 -11.16
CA ARG A 141 21.53 1.28 -11.09
C ARG A 141 22.36 0.55 -10.05
N LEU A 142 21.73 -0.06 -9.06
CA LEU A 142 22.42 -0.93 -8.11
C LEU A 142 22.81 -2.26 -8.79
N LEU A 143 22.07 -2.66 -9.83
CA LEU A 143 22.26 -3.90 -10.60
C LEU A 143 23.34 -3.78 -11.68
N GLU A 144 23.64 -2.55 -12.13
CA GLU A 144 24.80 -2.25 -13.01
C GLU A 144 26.15 -2.71 -12.39
N LYS A 145 26.18 -3.04 -11.09
CA LYS A 145 27.39 -3.43 -10.35
C LYS A 145 27.57 -4.94 -10.19
N GLY A 146 26.66 -5.73 -10.74
CA GLY A 146 26.61 -7.18 -10.53
C GLY A 146 25.88 -7.55 -9.24
N GLU A 147 25.71 -8.85 -9.05
CA GLU A 147 24.99 -9.41 -7.90
C GLU A 147 25.80 -9.22 -6.61
N LEU A 148 25.23 -8.50 -5.63
CA LEU A 148 25.85 -8.35 -4.32
C LEU A 148 25.47 -9.51 -3.41
N SER A 149 26.29 -9.79 -2.39
CA SER A 149 25.93 -10.73 -1.32
C SER A 149 24.87 -10.14 -0.37
N GLU A 150 24.11 -11.00 0.34
CA GLU A 150 23.12 -10.56 1.35
C GLU A 150 23.75 -9.59 2.38
N ALA A 151 24.98 -9.88 2.84
CA ALA A 151 25.72 -9.02 3.78
C ALA A 151 26.04 -7.63 3.20
N GLN A 152 26.35 -7.55 1.90
CA GLN A 152 26.55 -6.27 1.23
C GLN A 152 25.21 -5.53 1.11
N TYR A 153 24.10 -6.20 0.76
CA TYR A 153 22.79 -5.55 0.77
C TYR A 153 22.41 -5.00 2.14
N ILE A 154 22.69 -5.70 3.24
CA ILE A 154 22.48 -5.20 4.61
C ILE A 154 23.19 -3.86 4.80
N ALA A 155 24.47 -3.80 4.45
CA ALA A 155 25.27 -2.61 4.60
C ALA A 155 24.80 -1.47 3.67
N VAL A 156 24.33 -1.76 2.45
CA VAL A 156 23.65 -0.77 1.58
C VAL A 156 22.42 -0.18 2.27
N TRP A 157 21.55 -1.01 2.84
CA TRP A 157 20.33 -0.53 3.50
C TRP A 157 20.60 0.28 4.77
N LYS A 158 21.57 -0.14 5.59
CA LYS A 158 22.01 0.62 6.76
C LYS A 158 22.57 1.99 6.36
N THR A 159 23.47 2.02 5.36
CA THR A 159 24.04 3.27 4.84
C THR A 159 22.96 4.18 4.26
N TYR A 160 21.99 3.61 3.55
CA TYR A 160 20.86 4.35 3.01
C TYR A 160 20.00 4.99 4.11
N ALA A 161 19.71 4.23 5.18
CA ALA A 161 18.94 4.73 6.32
C ALA A 161 19.66 5.90 7.01
N VAL A 162 20.97 5.76 7.28
CA VAL A 162 21.80 6.83 7.85
C VAL A 162 21.81 8.06 6.94
N SER A 163 22.02 7.87 5.63
CA SER A 163 22.06 8.96 4.66
C SER A 163 20.71 9.69 4.60
N LEU A 164 19.59 8.98 4.48
CA LEU A 164 18.28 9.60 4.31
C LEU A 164 17.85 10.36 5.58
N ALA A 165 17.84 9.68 6.74
CA ALA A 165 17.40 10.28 8.00
C ALA A 165 18.37 11.36 8.49
N GLY A 166 19.68 11.13 8.34
CA GLY A 166 20.70 12.10 8.73
C GLY A 166 20.66 13.38 7.89
N ASN A 167 20.52 13.27 6.57
CA ASN A 167 20.36 14.47 5.73
C ASN A 167 19.07 15.22 6.05
N TRP A 168 17.95 14.52 6.30
CA TRP A 168 16.71 15.17 6.70
C TRP A 168 16.89 15.96 8.01
N LEU A 169 17.51 15.36 9.01
CA LEU A 169 17.75 16.00 10.32
C LEU A 169 18.61 17.26 10.17
N LEU A 170 19.70 17.18 9.40
CA LEU A 170 20.59 18.31 9.13
C LEU A 170 19.90 19.42 8.33
N ASP A 171 19.05 19.07 7.37
CA ASP A 171 18.28 20.04 6.59
C ASP A 171 17.23 20.73 7.46
N TYR A 172 16.55 19.99 8.35
CA TYR A 172 15.56 20.54 9.30
C TYR A 172 16.17 21.59 10.23
N TYR A 173 17.34 21.32 10.81
CA TYR A 173 18.02 22.29 11.69
C TYR A 173 18.84 23.37 10.94
N GLY A 174 18.96 23.27 9.60
CA GLY A 174 19.53 24.34 8.78
C GLY A 174 21.01 24.63 9.07
N SER A 175 21.32 25.72 9.77
CA SER A 175 22.67 26.04 10.25
C SER A 175 22.83 25.81 11.76
N ALA A 176 21.73 25.65 12.49
CA ALA A 176 21.78 25.19 13.86
C ALA A 176 22.23 23.72 13.86
N ARG A 177 23.18 23.38 14.73
CA ARG A 177 23.73 22.03 14.86
C ARG A 177 23.87 21.71 16.35
N PRO A 178 22.75 21.48 17.05
CA PRO A 178 22.82 21.07 18.44
C PRO A 178 23.56 19.74 18.60
N GLY A 179 24.20 19.58 19.76
CA GLY A 179 24.86 18.34 20.17
C GLY A 179 25.81 17.77 19.13
N ARG A 180 25.62 16.50 18.76
CA ARG A 180 26.54 15.78 17.85
C ARG A 180 26.19 15.90 16.35
N MET A 181 25.22 16.73 15.98
CA MET A 181 24.85 16.90 14.55
C MET A 181 26.00 17.41 13.68
N GLY A 182 26.96 18.16 14.23
CA GLY A 182 28.15 18.57 13.50
C GLY A 182 29.05 17.39 13.09
N GLU A 183 29.16 16.38 13.96
CA GLU A 183 29.90 15.14 13.69
C GLU A 183 29.19 14.29 12.64
N LEU A 184 27.85 14.19 12.74
CA LEU A 184 27.03 13.51 11.72
C LEU A 184 27.19 14.17 10.35
N GLU A 185 27.17 15.50 10.28
CA GLU A 185 27.39 16.24 9.05
C GLU A 185 28.80 15.99 8.49
N GLU A 186 29.82 15.99 9.34
CA GLU A 186 31.20 15.71 8.93
C GLU A 186 31.34 14.29 8.35
N ILE A 187 30.75 13.27 8.97
CA ILE A 187 30.74 11.90 8.45
C ILE A 187 30.04 11.85 7.10
N LEU A 188 28.83 12.41 6.98
CA LEU A 188 28.09 12.41 5.72
C LEU A 188 28.85 13.17 4.62
N GLN A 189 29.52 14.27 4.94
CA GLN A 189 30.34 15.03 3.99
C GLN A 189 31.56 14.23 3.54
N ARG A 190 32.34 13.68 4.50
CA ARG A 190 33.56 12.92 4.22
C ARG A 190 33.30 11.58 3.53
N SER A 191 32.11 10.99 3.67
CA SER A 191 31.69 9.80 2.93
C SER A 191 31.01 10.12 1.59
N GLY A 192 30.84 11.41 1.24
CA GLY A 192 30.16 11.84 0.02
C GLY A 192 28.64 11.61 0.01
N LEU A 193 28.05 11.31 1.17
CA LEU A 193 26.63 11.00 1.37
C LEU A 193 25.78 12.23 1.76
N ARG A 194 26.39 13.39 2.04
CA ARG A 194 25.67 14.65 2.30
C ARG A 194 25.00 15.16 1.02
N VAL A 195 23.71 15.44 1.09
CA VAL A 195 22.89 16.06 0.04
C VAL A 195 22.10 17.23 0.59
N LYS A 196 21.95 18.30 -0.20
CA LYS A 196 20.95 19.33 0.11
C LYS A 196 19.60 18.83 -0.35
N GLU A 197 18.57 19.03 0.47
CA GLU A 197 17.20 18.54 0.25
C GLU A 197 17.18 17.01 0.22
N ALA A 198 17.04 16.43 1.42
CA ALA A 198 16.94 15.01 1.68
C ALA A 198 15.73 14.35 1.00
N THR A 199 15.84 14.11 -0.30
CA THR A 199 14.92 13.26 -1.05
C THR A 199 15.51 11.85 -1.18
N PRO A 200 14.66 10.81 -1.29
CA PRO A 200 15.10 9.45 -1.56
C PRO A 200 15.98 9.35 -2.80
N GLN A 201 15.64 10.12 -3.84
CA GLN A 201 16.40 10.17 -5.09
C GLN A 201 17.81 10.68 -4.84
N ASN A 202 17.95 11.82 -4.17
CA ASN A 202 19.24 12.45 -3.93
C ASN A 202 20.12 11.57 -3.04
N ALA A 203 19.56 11.08 -1.94
CA ALA A 203 20.26 10.19 -1.02
C ALA A 203 20.74 8.91 -1.73
N PHE A 204 19.87 8.29 -2.53
CA PHE A 204 20.22 7.06 -3.22
C PHE A 204 21.20 7.27 -4.38
N VAL A 205 21.12 8.38 -5.12
CA VAL A 205 22.11 8.72 -6.16
C VAL A 205 23.50 8.88 -5.55
N LYS A 206 23.60 9.54 -4.38
CA LYS A 206 24.88 9.63 -3.66
C LYS A 206 25.33 8.28 -3.14
N LEU A 207 24.43 7.45 -2.63
CA LEU A 207 24.76 6.07 -2.23
C LEU A 207 25.32 5.26 -3.41
N ILE A 208 24.68 5.31 -4.58
CA ILE A 208 25.19 4.64 -5.79
C ILE A 208 26.55 5.20 -6.21
N ALA A 209 26.76 6.51 -6.14
CA ALA A 209 28.05 7.13 -6.42
C ALA A 209 29.12 6.67 -5.41
N TYR A 210 28.78 6.61 -4.13
CA TYR A 210 29.60 6.07 -3.05
C TYR A 210 29.95 4.59 -3.27
N LEU A 211 29.03 3.81 -3.85
CA LEU A 211 29.28 2.42 -4.20
C LEU A 211 30.16 2.26 -5.48
N ARG A 212 30.54 3.32 -6.23
CA ARG A 212 31.27 3.18 -7.51
C ARG A 212 32.77 2.92 -7.22
N PRO A 213 33.41 1.93 -7.87
CA PRO A 213 34.86 1.78 -7.80
C PRO A 213 35.53 2.98 -8.47
N SER A 214 36.48 3.62 -7.79
CA SER A 214 37.41 4.54 -8.43
C SER A 214 38.17 3.77 -9.50
N THR A 215 38.32 4.33 -10.71
CA THR A 215 38.92 3.70 -11.90
C THR A 215 40.44 3.47 -11.82
N VAL A 216 40.99 3.29 -10.62
CA VAL A 216 42.39 2.91 -10.41
C VAL A 216 42.37 1.47 -9.96
N GLU A 217 43.18 0.63 -10.60
CA GLU A 217 43.37 -0.80 -10.32
C GLU A 217 43.52 -1.08 -8.83
N ASN A 218 42.41 -1.21 -8.12
CA ASN A 218 42.27 -1.78 -6.80
C ASN A 218 40.78 -1.92 -6.58
N THR A 219 40.33 -3.17 -6.69
CA THR A 219 38.97 -3.62 -6.45
C THR A 219 38.57 -3.30 -5.00
N THR A 220 38.19 -2.05 -4.72
CA THR A 220 37.38 -1.71 -3.55
C THR A 220 35.96 -2.18 -3.84
N THR A 221 35.82 -3.51 -3.84
CA THR A 221 34.53 -4.15 -3.64
C THR A 221 33.99 -3.58 -2.34
N PHE A 222 32.75 -3.11 -2.34
CA PHE A 222 32.06 -2.69 -1.14
C PHE A 222 32.28 -3.74 -0.03
N THR A 223 33.04 -3.37 1.00
CA THR A 223 33.45 -4.30 2.05
C THR A 223 32.39 -4.34 3.14
N GLN A 224 32.25 -5.47 3.81
CA GLN A 224 31.34 -5.61 4.96
C GLN A 224 31.81 -4.79 6.18
N GLU A 225 32.95 -4.09 6.07
CA GLU A 225 33.71 -3.53 7.17
C GLU A 225 33.18 -2.17 7.64
N GLY A 226 32.46 -1.42 6.80
CA GLY A 226 31.90 -0.12 7.19
C GLY A 226 31.72 0.88 6.04
N ILE A 227 31.35 2.11 6.40
CA ILE A 227 31.28 3.30 5.57
C ILE A 227 32.68 3.93 5.46
N PRO A 228 33.33 3.99 4.28
CA PRO A 228 34.59 4.72 4.11
C PRO A 228 34.42 6.22 4.39
N ILE A 229 35.38 6.77 5.12
CA ILE A 229 35.57 8.17 5.46
C ILE A 229 36.91 8.60 4.86
N PHE A 230 36.86 9.59 3.96
CA PHE A 230 38.06 10.17 3.37
C PHE A 230 38.65 11.25 4.30
N ALA A 231 39.98 11.27 4.44
CA ALA A 231 40.68 12.17 5.35
C ALA A 231 40.80 13.62 4.82
N SER A 232 40.78 13.82 3.49
CA SER A 232 41.00 15.13 2.87
C SER A 232 39.73 15.85 2.42
N LYS A 233 39.69 17.17 2.67
CA LYS A 233 38.65 18.12 2.20
C LYS A 233 38.58 18.27 0.67
N PHE A 234 39.52 17.70 -0.07
CA PHE A 234 39.69 17.91 -1.52
C PHE A 234 38.93 16.91 -2.41
N ALA A 235 38.32 15.87 -1.84
CA ALA A 235 37.48 14.93 -2.59
C ALA A 235 36.21 15.57 -3.20
N TRP A 236 35.87 16.80 -2.80
CA TRP A 236 34.71 17.54 -3.30
C TRP A 236 34.89 18.07 -4.74
N GLU A 237 36.13 18.38 -5.14
CA GLU A 237 36.44 19.04 -6.42
C GLU A 237 37.09 18.10 -7.44
N SER A 238 37.46 16.89 -7.04
CA SER A 238 38.12 15.91 -7.91
C SER A 238 37.36 14.58 -7.90
N PRO A 239 36.99 14.02 -9.07
CA PRO A 239 36.34 12.71 -9.16
C PRO A 239 37.25 11.52 -8.80
N GLN A 240 38.49 11.77 -8.34
CA GLN A 240 39.41 10.75 -7.88
C GLN A 240 39.90 11.07 -6.45
N PRO A 241 39.72 10.14 -5.49
CA PRO A 241 40.38 10.25 -4.20
C PRO A 241 41.91 10.18 -4.39
N PRO A 242 42.72 10.94 -3.62
CA PRO A 242 44.16 10.87 -3.71
C PRO A 242 44.65 9.43 -3.46
N ALA A 243 45.53 8.94 -4.33
CA ALA A 243 45.92 7.53 -4.42
C ALA A 243 46.64 6.95 -3.19
N ASP A 244 47.07 7.79 -2.23
CA ASP A 244 47.94 7.42 -1.12
C ASP A 244 47.39 7.75 0.28
N GLU A 245 46.11 8.17 0.42
CA GLU A 245 45.51 8.40 1.75
C GLU A 245 44.83 7.11 2.29
N PRO A 246 45.05 6.74 3.57
CA PRO A 246 44.37 5.60 4.15
C PRO A 246 42.87 5.89 4.27
N VAL A 247 42.05 5.10 3.57
CA VAL A 247 40.59 5.12 3.73
C VAL A 247 40.26 4.51 5.10
N GLN A 248 39.68 5.31 5.99
CA GLN A 248 39.18 4.82 7.26
C GLN A 248 37.75 4.32 7.08
N PHE A 249 37.37 3.21 7.69
CA PHE A 249 36.00 2.72 7.65
C PHE A 249 35.31 2.99 8.99
N LEU A 250 34.18 3.68 8.95
CA LEU A 250 33.26 3.83 10.08
C LEU A 250 32.28 2.66 10.06
N ARG A 251 32.14 1.92 11.15
CA ARG A 251 31.21 0.79 11.16
C ARG A 251 29.78 1.31 10.98
N HIS A 252 28.96 0.57 10.25
CA HIS A 252 27.56 0.93 10.04
C HIS A 252 26.80 1.11 11.35
N ASP A 253 27.12 0.29 12.36
CA ASP A 253 26.50 0.36 13.67
C ASP A 253 26.90 1.66 14.40
N ASP A 254 28.17 2.06 14.37
CA ASP A 254 28.65 3.34 14.96
C ASP A 254 27.95 4.55 14.30
N ALA A 255 27.73 4.51 12.98
CA ALA A 255 27.03 5.56 12.25
C ALA A 255 25.54 5.63 12.62
N LEU A 256 24.90 4.49 12.83
CA LEU A 256 23.51 4.38 13.27
C LEU A 256 23.34 4.84 14.73
N GLU A 257 24.28 4.49 15.61
CA GLU A 257 24.31 4.95 17.01
C GLU A 257 24.44 6.47 17.08
N LEU A 258 25.34 7.07 16.31
CA LEU A 258 25.47 8.53 16.24
C LEU A 258 24.18 9.21 15.75
N LEU A 259 23.53 8.64 14.72
CA LEU A 259 22.26 9.16 14.22
C LEU A 259 21.16 9.05 15.29
N GLU A 260 21.08 7.93 15.98
CA GLU A 260 20.13 7.70 17.07
C GLU A 260 20.31 8.73 18.20
N GLU A 261 21.55 9.00 18.60
CA GLU A 261 21.86 10.04 19.59
C GLU A 261 21.40 11.42 19.11
N CYS A 262 21.70 11.79 17.86
CA CYS A 262 21.27 13.08 17.29
C CYS A 262 19.73 13.21 17.23
N LEU A 263 19.03 12.12 16.90
CA LEU A 263 17.56 12.09 16.88
C LEU A 263 16.96 12.18 18.29
N SER A 264 17.57 11.49 19.26
CA SER A 264 17.19 11.56 20.67
C SER A 264 17.37 12.97 21.25
N GLU A 265 18.51 13.61 20.98
CA GLU A 265 18.78 15.01 21.37
C GLU A 265 17.77 15.99 20.75
N ALA A 266 17.34 15.72 19.52
CA ALA A 266 16.30 16.48 18.83
C ALA A 266 14.88 16.18 19.33
N SER A 267 14.69 15.15 20.17
CA SER A 267 13.38 14.61 20.54
C SER A 267 12.51 14.31 19.31
N ALA A 268 13.14 13.75 18.28
CA ALA A 268 12.50 13.42 17.01
C ALA A 268 12.64 11.92 16.73
N THR A 269 11.56 11.30 16.27
CA THR A 269 11.53 9.90 15.84
C THR A 269 11.30 9.85 14.34
N VAL A 270 12.16 9.16 13.59
CA VAL A 270 12.07 9.06 12.12
C VAL A 270 11.55 7.68 11.73
N TRP A 271 10.47 7.65 10.95
CA TRP A 271 9.93 6.45 10.33
C TRP A 271 10.27 6.43 8.84
N LEU A 272 11.16 5.51 8.46
CA LEU A 272 11.49 5.25 7.06
C LEU A 272 10.48 4.25 6.48
N THR A 273 9.63 4.72 5.57
CA THR A 273 8.53 3.95 4.98
C THR A 273 8.90 3.42 3.59
N PHE A 274 8.74 2.12 3.38
CA PHE A 274 9.03 1.42 2.13
C PHE A 274 7.73 0.86 1.55
N ASP A 275 7.20 1.46 0.47
CA ASP A 275 6.08 0.94 -0.30
C ASP A 275 6.53 0.49 -1.70
N ARG A 276 5.73 -0.37 -2.35
CA ARG A 276 5.99 -0.91 -3.71
C ARG A 276 7.35 -1.63 -3.86
N LEU A 277 7.77 -2.32 -2.81
CA LEU A 277 8.97 -3.18 -2.83
C LEU A 277 8.90 -4.28 -3.90
N ASP A 278 7.70 -4.69 -4.30
CA ASP A 278 7.42 -5.68 -5.34
C ASP A 278 7.66 -5.18 -6.78
N GLU A 279 7.80 -3.88 -6.99
CA GLU A 279 8.09 -3.31 -8.29
C GLU A 279 9.58 -2.97 -8.45
N ALA A 280 10.32 -2.89 -7.34
CA ALA A 280 11.69 -2.43 -7.28
C ALA A 280 12.69 -3.33 -8.05
N PHE A 281 12.39 -4.63 -8.16
CA PHE A 281 13.33 -5.63 -8.67
C PHE A 281 12.74 -6.53 -9.77
N GLN A 282 11.59 -6.17 -10.36
CA GLN A 282 10.88 -7.03 -11.33
C GLN A 282 11.74 -7.42 -12.53
N ALA A 283 12.62 -6.52 -12.99
CA ALA A 283 13.50 -6.80 -14.13
C ALA A 283 14.64 -7.79 -13.80
N HIS A 284 14.91 -8.07 -12.52
CA HIS A 284 16.07 -8.87 -12.09
C HIS A 284 15.75 -9.80 -10.90
N PRO A 285 15.05 -10.94 -11.14
CA PRO A 285 14.66 -11.87 -10.09
C PRO A 285 15.82 -12.45 -9.26
N SER A 286 17.02 -12.59 -9.85
CA SER A 286 18.20 -13.09 -9.13
C SER A 286 18.69 -12.13 -8.03
N VAL A 287 18.35 -10.85 -8.14
CA VAL A 287 18.70 -9.82 -7.16
C VAL A 287 17.56 -9.52 -6.18
N GLU A 288 16.29 -9.67 -6.61
CA GLU A 288 15.12 -9.41 -5.77
C GLU A 288 15.24 -10.07 -4.39
N LYS A 289 15.51 -11.39 -4.36
CA LYS A 289 15.54 -12.16 -3.11
C LYS A 289 16.70 -11.73 -2.20
N PRO A 290 17.98 -11.69 -2.65
CA PRO A 290 19.08 -11.19 -1.82
C PRO A 290 18.91 -9.76 -1.31
N ALA A 291 18.43 -8.85 -2.16
CA ALA A 291 18.26 -7.44 -1.80
C ALA A 291 17.21 -7.24 -0.72
N LEU A 292 16.04 -7.86 -0.88
CA LEU A 292 14.95 -7.77 0.09
C LEU A 292 15.27 -8.53 1.37
N ARG A 293 15.95 -9.68 1.30
CA ARG A 293 16.46 -10.35 2.51
C ARG A 293 17.41 -9.43 3.29
N GLY A 294 18.33 -8.75 2.60
CA GLY A 294 19.21 -7.74 3.20
C GLY A 294 18.42 -6.60 3.87
N LEU A 295 17.30 -6.16 3.29
CA LEU A 295 16.42 -5.14 3.89
C LEU A 295 15.78 -5.63 5.18
N PHE A 296 15.22 -6.85 5.19
CA PHE A 296 14.63 -7.43 6.40
C PHE A 296 15.67 -7.72 7.49
N ARG A 297 16.92 -8.00 7.11
CA ARG A 297 18.04 -8.12 8.05
C ARG A 297 18.42 -6.77 8.65
N ALA A 298 18.55 -5.73 7.82
CA ALA A 298 18.76 -4.37 8.31
C ALA A 298 17.61 -3.91 9.22
N TYR A 299 16.37 -4.26 8.89
CA TYR A 299 15.19 -4.03 9.76
C TYR A 299 15.36 -4.63 11.15
N LEU A 300 15.83 -5.87 11.25
CA LEU A 300 16.07 -6.52 12.54
C LEU A 300 17.19 -5.80 13.33
N ASP A 301 18.26 -5.41 12.66
CA ASP A 301 19.38 -4.71 13.29
C ASP A 301 18.97 -3.32 13.82
N LEU A 302 18.16 -2.58 13.05
CA LEU A 302 17.65 -1.27 13.44
C LEU A 302 16.55 -1.33 14.51
N GLY A 303 15.99 -2.51 14.78
CA GLY A 303 14.95 -2.70 15.80
C GLY A 303 15.41 -2.39 17.23
N ALA A 304 16.72 -2.31 17.48
CA ALA A 304 17.29 -1.93 18.77
C ALA A 304 17.30 -0.41 19.03
N LEU A 305 17.20 0.41 17.98
CA LEU A 305 17.15 1.86 18.09
C LEU A 305 15.80 2.29 18.69
N SER A 306 15.62 3.53 19.15
CA SER A 306 14.33 4.06 19.62
C SER A 306 13.76 5.13 18.70
N HIS A 307 14.64 5.94 18.11
CA HIS A 307 14.27 7.09 17.30
C HIS A 307 14.39 6.87 15.79
N LEU A 308 14.87 5.71 15.34
CA LEU A 308 14.83 5.32 13.93
C LEU A 308 14.05 4.02 13.72
N ARG A 309 13.01 4.06 12.89
CA ARG A 309 12.11 2.92 12.61
C ARG A 309 11.97 2.68 11.12
N LEU A 310 11.82 1.40 10.75
CA LEU A 310 11.52 0.98 9.39
C LEU A 310 10.09 0.47 9.32
N LYS A 311 9.29 1.01 8.39
CA LYS A 311 7.91 0.58 8.11
C LYS A 311 7.85 -0.01 6.71
N LEU A 312 7.68 -1.33 6.62
CA LEU A 312 7.79 -2.11 5.39
C LEU A 312 6.40 -2.53 4.90
N PHE A 313 5.96 -2.01 3.76
CA PHE A 313 4.74 -2.44 3.07
C PHE A 313 5.11 -3.49 2.02
N VAL A 314 4.68 -4.73 2.25
CA VAL A 314 5.13 -5.89 1.47
C VAL A 314 3.95 -6.73 0.99
N ARG A 315 4.07 -7.33 -0.19
CA ARG A 315 3.11 -8.34 -0.63
C ARG A 315 3.33 -9.66 0.10
N ARG A 316 2.25 -10.44 0.30
CA ARG A 316 2.33 -11.73 1.02
C ARG A 316 3.14 -12.77 0.25
N ASP A 317 2.96 -12.86 -1.06
CA ASP A 317 3.73 -13.74 -1.93
C ASP A 317 5.22 -13.35 -1.96
N LEU A 318 5.53 -12.05 -2.04
CA LEU A 318 6.89 -11.54 -1.96
C LEU A 318 7.55 -11.90 -0.63
N PHE A 319 6.83 -11.70 0.49
CA PHE A 319 7.30 -12.08 1.82
C PHE A 319 7.56 -13.59 1.92
N ALA A 320 6.68 -14.43 1.35
CA ALA A 320 6.88 -15.87 1.31
C ALA A 320 8.17 -16.25 0.55
N ARG A 321 8.45 -15.62 -0.61
CA ARG A 321 9.69 -15.82 -1.38
C ARG A 321 10.94 -15.42 -0.61
N ILE A 322 10.90 -14.34 0.18
CA ILE A 322 12.01 -13.87 1.01
C ILE A 322 12.38 -14.91 2.08
N VAL A 323 11.36 -15.54 2.68
CA VAL A 323 11.51 -16.47 3.80
C VAL A 323 11.86 -17.90 3.35
N GLU A 324 11.52 -18.26 2.11
CA GLU A 324 11.87 -19.54 1.51
C GLU A 324 13.38 -19.81 1.56
N GLY A 325 13.75 -21.03 1.97
CA GLY A 325 15.15 -21.41 2.21
C GLY A 325 15.67 -21.04 3.61
N GLY A 326 14.81 -20.48 4.47
CA GLY A 326 15.11 -20.17 5.86
C GLY A 326 15.48 -18.70 6.09
N PHE A 327 14.94 -18.13 7.16
CA PHE A 327 15.24 -16.78 7.63
C PHE A 327 15.38 -16.78 9.16
N VAL A 328 16.60 -16.65 9.64
CA VAL A 328 16.89 -16.60 11.09
C VAL A 328 16.20 -15.36 11.69
N ASN A 329 15.58 -15.49 12.87
CA ASN A 329 14.79 -14.45 13.54
C ASN A 329 13.47 -14.06 12.86
N LEU A 330 12.92 -14.93 12.01
CA LEU A 330 11.60 -14.73 11.40
C LEU A 330 10.48 -14.49 12.43
N THR A 331 10.57 -15.11 13.62
CA THR A 331 9.61 -14.91 14.72
C THR A 331 9.52 -13.45 15.15
N HIS A 332 10.64 -12.72 15.17
CA HIS A 332 10.67 -11.29 15.51
C HIS A 332 10.03 -10.43 14.42
N VAL A 333 10.25 -10.78 13.15
CA VAL A 333 9.58 -10.11 12.02
C VAL A 333 8.06 -10.35 12.09
N ASN A 334 7.65 -11.60 12.30
CA ASN A 334 6.23 -11.96 12.37
C ASN A 334 5.52 -11.36 13.59
N ALA A 335 6.21 -11.17 14.72
CA ALA A 335 5.64 -10.55 15.92
C ALA A 335 5.18 -9.10 15.70
N ARG A 336 5.77 -8.40 14.72
CA ARG A 336 5.42 -7.02 14.34
C ARG A 336 4.81 -6.94 12.94
N ARG A 337 4.37 -8.08 12.39
CA ARG A 337 3.72 -8.15 11.08
C ARG A 337 2.22 -8.01 11.23
N ILE A 338 1.66 -7.00 10.57
CA ILE A 338 0.23 -6.76 10.46
C ILE A 338 -0.22 -7.17 9.07
N THR A 339 -1.28 -7.98 8.96
CA THR A 339 -1.84 -8.36 7.67
C THR A 339 -3.10 -7.56 7.39
N ILE A 340 -3.14 -6.86 6.26
CA ILE A 340 -4.35 -6.15 5.82
C ILE A 340 -5.41 -7.19 5.47
N THR A 341 -6.49 -7.16 6.23
CA THR A 341 -7.68 -7.97 6.02
C THR A 341 -8.88 -7.06 5.81
N TRP A 342 -9.84 -7.52 5.03
CA TRP A 342 -11.07 -6.80 4.72
C TRP A 342 -12.23 -7.73 4.98
N GLU A 343 -12.98 -7.44 6.03
CA GLU A 343 -14.24 -8.12 6.29
C GLU A 343 -15.35 -7.56 5.39
N ASP A 344 -16.44 -8.31 5.29
CA ASP A 344 -17.56 -7.93 4.40
C ASP A 344 -18.18 -6.59 4.82
N ASP A 345 -18.24 -6.29 6.12
CA ASP A 345 -18.75 -5.01 6.64
C ASP A 345 -17.80 -3.84 6.37
N ASP A 346 -16.48 -4.08 6.41
CA ASP A 346 -15.48 -3.04 6.10
C ASP A 346 -15.60 -2.61 4.63
N LEU A 347 -15.75 -3.57 3.72
CA LEU A 347 -15.95 -3.33 2.30
C LEU A 347 -17.27 -2.63 2.01
N TYR A 348 -18.33 -3.00 2.74
CA TYR A 348 -19.64 -2.36 2.60
C TYR A 348 -19.58 -0.89 3.04
N ASN A 349 -18.98 -0.61 4.19
CA ASN A 349 -18.78 0.74 4.70
C ASN A 349 -17.87 1.56 3.77
N LEU A 350 -16.82 0.96 3.21
CA LEU A 350 -15.95 1.62 2.23
C LEU A 350 -16.73 2.07 1.00
N LEU A 351 -17.59 1.20 0.46
CA LEU A 351 -18.45 1.55 -0.67
C LEU A 351 -19.46 2.63 -0.28
N PHE A 352 -20.13 2.48 0.86
CA PHE A 352 -21.09 3.47 1.38
C PHE A 352 -20.47 4.86 1.46
N ARG A 353 -19.31 5.01 2.13
CA ARG A 353 -18.63 6.31 2.26
C ARG A 353 -18.29 6.92 0.92
N ARG A 354 -17.83 6.12 -0.06
CA ARG A 354 -17.54 6.60 -1.42
C ARG A 354 -18.79 7.05 -2.17
N LEU A 355 -19.93 6.39 -1.98
CA LEU A 355 -21.20 6.78 -2.59
C LEU A 355 -21.69 8.13 -2.05
N VAL A 356 -21.68 8.30 -0.72
CA VAL A 356 -22.20 9.50 -0.06
C VAL A 356 -21.21 10.66 0.01
N GLU A 357 -19.94 10.48 -0.40
CA GLU A 357 -18.99 11.59 -0.44
C GLU A 357 -19.27 12.58 -1.59
N SER A 358 -19.86 12.13 -2.69
CA SER A 358 -20.06 12.98 -3.86
C SER A 358 -21.07 14.10 -3.61
N GLU A 359 -20.62 15.35 -3.53
CA GLU A 359 -21.48 16.52 -3.23
C GLU A 359 -22.70 16.62 -4.15
N GLY A 360 -22.53 16.37 -5.45
CA GLY A 360 -23.64 16.42 -6.41
C GLY A 360 -24.68 15.32 -6.16
N PHE A 361 -24.24 14.14 -5.72
CA PHE A 361 -25.14 13.04 -5.35
C PHE A 361 -25.88 13.35 -4.05
N GLN A 362 -25.17 13.90 -3.05
CA GLN A 362 -25.78 14.33 -1.79
C GLN A 362 -26.86 15.40 -2.02
N GLN A 363 -26.57 16.42 -2.82
CA GLN A 363 -27.52 17.49 -3.12
C GLN A 363 -28.77 16.99 -3.85
N ALA A 364 -28.61 16.01 -4.76
CA ALA A 364 -29.70 15.52 -5.58
C ALA A 364 -30.54 14.42 -4.91
N THR A 365 -30.03 13.75 -3.87
CA THR A 365 -30.73 12.64 -3.19
C THR A 365 -31.05 12.93 -1.72
N GLY A 366 -30.34 13.86 -1.09
CA GLY A 366 -30.36 14.10 0.36
C GLY A 366 -29.57 13.07 1.17
N PHE A 367 -28.95 12.06 0.55
CA PHE A 367 -28.12 11.09 1.26
C PHE A 367 -26.81 11.72 1.73
N SER A 368 -26.35 11.32 2.91
CA SER A 368 -25.11 11.80 3.53
C SER A 368 -24.47 10.69 4.37
N LYS A 369 -23.36 11.01 5.06
CA LYS A 369 -22.65 10.08 5.97
C LYS A 369 -23.52 9.60 7.13
N ASP A 370 -24.55 10.37 7.50
CA ASP A 370 -25.49 10.04 8.58
C ASP A 370 -26.71 9.23 8.09
N SER A 371 -26.82 9.00 6.78
CA SER A 371 -27.91 8.19 6.22
C SER A 371 -27.72 6.70 6.51
N PRO A 372 -28.79 5.92 6.70
CA PRO A 372 -28.67 4.47 6.88
C PRO A 372 -28.03 3.80 5.65
N PRO A 373 -26.92 3.05 5.80
CA PRO A 373 -26.20 2.45 4.68
C PRO A 373 -27.07 1.59 3.76
N ASP A 374 -27.99 0.81 4.34
CA ASP A 374 -28.87 -0.09 3.58
C ASP A 374 -29.88 0.66 2.70
N GLN A 375 -30.32 1.86 3.12
CA GLN A 375 -31.22 2.68 2.30
C GLN A 375 -30.47 3.24 1.08
N VAL A 376 -29.23 3.70 1.28
CA VAL A 376 -28.38 4.17 0.17
C VAL A 376 -28.07 3.01 -0.77
N PHE A 377 -27.74 1.84 -0.23
CA PHE A 377 -27.46 0.65 -1.03
C PHE A 377 -28.68 0.22 -1.85
N ALA A 378 -29.87 0.14 -1.24
CA ALA A 378 -31.11 -0.23 -1.92
C ALA A 378 -31.57 0.79 -2.97
N PHE A 379 -31.22 2.07 -2.80
CA PHE A 379 -31.44 3.09 -3.82
C PHE A 379 -30.51 2.90 -5.03
N VAL A 380 -29.24 2.56 -4.77
CA VAL A 380 -28.22 2.47 -5.82
C VAL A 380 -28.28 1.14 -6.57
N PHE A 381 -28.53 0.03 -5.89
CA PHE A 381 -28.40 -1.33 -6.41
C PHE A 381 -29.71 -2.13 -6.33
N PRO A 382 -29.92 -3.11 -7.22
CA PRO A 382 -31.06 -4.02 -7.11
C PRO A 382 -30.93 -4.91 -5.88
N GLU A 383 -32.03 -5.47 -5.41
CA GLU A 383 -32.01 -6.49 -4.34
C GLU A 383 -31.23 -7.75 -4.77
N LYS A 384 -31.41 -8.19 -6.03
CA LYS A 384 -30.72 -9.35 -6.62
C LYS A 384 -30.28 -9.07 -8.06
N VAL A 385 -29.13 -9.63 -8.44
CA VAL A 385 -28.57 -9.53 -9.80
C VAL A 385 -29.02 -10.68 -10.70
N ASP A 386 -29.05 -11.89 -10.15
CA ASP A 386 -29.51 -13.09 -10.85
C ASP A 386 -30.94 -13.42 -10.44
N ALA A 387 -31.76 -13.84 -11.41
CA ALA A 387 -33.17 -14.17 -11.17
C ALA A 387 -33.31 -15.49 -10.39
N GLY A 388 -34.22 -15.51 -9.41
CA GLY A 388 -34.60 -16.69 -8.65
C GLY A 388 -34.56 -16.48 -7.12
N ALA A 389 -35.46 -17.15 -6.40
CA ALA A 389 -35.60 -16.98 -4.95
C ALA A 389 -34.33 -17.37 -4.18
N ARG A 390 -33.66 -18.46 -4.59
CA ARG A 390 -32.42 -18.97 -3.97
C ARG A 390 -31.15 -18.22 -4.39
N LYS A 391 -31.25 -17.20 -5.26
CA LYS A 391 -30.08 -16.42 -5.67
C LYS A 391 -29.66 -15.45 -4.56
N PRO A 392 -28.35 -15.25 -4.39
CA PRO A 392 -27.83 -14.40 -3.33
C PRO A 392 -28.28 -12.94 -3.51
N PRO A 393 -28.39 -12.18 -2.40
CA PRO A 393 -28.57 -10.73 -2.49
C PRO A 393 -27.38 -10.09 -3.21
N THR A 394 -27.60 -8.90 -3.77
CA THR A 394 -26.60 -8.20 -4.59
C THR A 394 -25.27 -8.00 -3.88
N TRP A 395 -25.24 -7.77 -2.57
CA TRP A 395 -23.98 -7.66 -1.83
C TRP A 395 -23.16 -8.97 -1.84
N LYS A 396 -23.76 -10.11 -1.45
CA LYS A 396 -23.10 -11.43 -1.53
C LYS A 396 -22.71 -11.77 -2.98
N TRP A 397 -23.51 -11.35 -3.97
CA TRP A 397 -23.16 -11.48 -5.38
C TRP A 397 -21.90 -10.69 -5.75
N ILE A 398 -21.82 -9.41 -5.37
CA ILE A 398 -20.65 -8.55 -5.60
C ILE A 398 -19.40 -9.18 -4.99
N LEU A 399 -19.46 -9.55 -3.70
CA LEU A 399 -18.34 -10.13 -2.97
C LEU A 399 -17.81 -11.41 -3.65
N THR A 400 -18.69 -12.25 -4.15
CA THR A 400 -18.33 -13.48 -4.88
C THR A 400 -17.63 -13.21 -6.22
N ARG A 401 -17.90 -12.06 -6.85
CA ARG A 401 -17.33 -11.69 -8.16
C ARG A 401 -16.03 -10.89 -8.09
N ILE A 402 -15.69 -10.34 -6.92
CA ILE A 402 -14.45 -9.58 -6.70
C ILE A 402 -13.33 -10.39 -6.03
N ARG A 403 -13.66 -11.62 -5.59
CA ARG A 403 -12.80 -12.53 -4.84
C ARG A 403 -11.94 -13.39 -5.76
N ASP A 404 -10.66 -13.55 -5.41
CA ASP A 404 -9.78 -14.52 -6.07
C ASP A 404 -9.92 -15.95 -5.49
N GLY A 405 -9.06 -16.87 -5.95
CA GLY A 405 -9.05 -18.27 -5.52
C GLY A 405 -8.49 -18.49 -4.12
N ASN A 406 -7.79 -17.50 -3.56
CA ASN A 406 -7.30 -17.49 -2.18
C ASN A 406 -8.30 -16.87 -1.21
N GLY A 407 -9.47 -16.47 -1.70
CA GLY A 407 -10.52 -15.87 -0.87
C GLY A 407 -10.38 -14.36 -0.67
N VAL A 408 -9.41 -13.69 -1.31
CA VAL A 408 -9.11 -12.27 -1.09
C VAL A 408 -10.11 -11.39 -1.82
N LYS A 409 -10.83 -10.55 -1.08
CA LYS A 409 -11.80 -9.56 -1.59
C LYS A 409 -11.15 -8.17 -1.56
N SER A 410 -10.58 -7.71 -2.67
CA SER A 410 -9.85 -6.43 -2.67
C SER A 410 -10.78 -5.20 -2.84
N PRO A 411 -10.56 -4.11 -2.07
CA PRO A 411 -11.26 -2.84 -2.30
C PRO A 411 -11.11 -2.32 -3.72
N ARG A 412 -9.96 -2.56 -4.37
CA ARG A 412 -9.72 -2.21 -5.77
C ARG A 412 -10.77 -2.86 -6.68
N ASN A 413 -10.98 -4.17 -6.57
CA ASN A 413 -11.95 -4.89 -7.40
C ASN A 413 -13.38 -4.43 -7.11
N LEU A 414 -13.71 -4.11 -5.85
CA LEU A 414 -15.00 -3.56 -5.48
C LEU A 414 -15.27 -2.21 -6.15
N VAL A 415 -14.36 -1.25 -5.98
CA VAL A 415 -14.49 0.10 -6.55
C VAL A 415 -14.53 0.04 -8.07
N ASP A 416 -13.70 -0.80 -8.69
CA ASP A 416 -13.64 -0.97 -10.14
C ASP A 416 -14.95 -1.60 -10.69
N LEU A 417 -15.48 -2.64 -10.03
CA LEU A 417 -16.77 -3.24 -10.40
C LEU A 417 -17.89 -2.20 -10.41
N VAL A 418 -18.02 -1.42 -9.33
CA VAL A 418 -19.10 -0.45 -9.19
C VAL A 418 -18.89 0.71 -10.17
N SER A 419 -17.66 1.18 -10.36
CA SER A 419 -17.35 2.25 -11.31
C SER A 419 -17.72 1.82 -12.74
N ARG A 420 -17.37 0.60 -13.15
CA ARG A 420 -17.78 0.05 -14.44
C ARG A 420 -19.29 -0.13 -14.57
N ALA A 421 -19.97 -0.47 -13.47
CA ALA A 421 -21.43 -0.58 -13.47
C ALA A 421 -22.09 0.79 -13.66
N VAL A 422 -21.56 1.84 -13.03
CA VAL A 422 -21.97 3.23 -13.26
C VAL A 422 -21.78 3.62 -14.73
N GLU A 423 -20.61 3.35 -15.32
CA GLU A 423 -20.34 3.68 -16.72
C GLU A 423 -21.17 2.86 -17.71
N ALA A 424 -21.43 1.58 -17.42
CA ALA A 424 -22.36 0.75 -18.19
C ALA A 424 -23.80 1.29 -18.10
N GLN A 425 -24.22 1.74 -16.92
CA GLN A 425 -25.53 2.34 -16.73
C GLN A 425 -25.66 3.68 -17.46
N LYS A 426 -24.66 4.57 -17.38
CA LYS A 426 -24.64 5.84 -18.12
C LYS A 426 -24.81 5.63 -19.62
N ARG A 427 -24.11 4.66 -20.21
CA ARG A 427 -24.26 4.30 -21.62
C ARG A 427 -25.69 3.88 -21.97
N ARG A 428 -26.37 3.15 -21.08
CA ARG A 428 -27.78 2.77 -21.25
C ARG A 428 -28.71 3.97 -21.15
N GLU A 429 -28.52 4.82 -20.14
CA GLU A 429 -29.34 6.03 -19.98
C GLU A 429 -29.18 7.02 -21.14
N ALA A 430 -28.01 7.07 -21.78
CA ALA A 430 -27.80 7.87 -22.98
C ALA A 430 -28.62 7.39 -24.19
N GLN A 431 -28.92 6.09 -24.27
CA GLN A 431 -29.72 5.48 -25.33
C GLN A 431 -31.22 5.51 -25.00
N ASN A 432 -31.57 5.14 -23.77
CA ASN A 432 -32.93 5.04 -23.27
C ASN A 432 -33.02 5.67 -21.86
N PRO A 433 -33.22 7.00 -21.77
CA PRO A 433 -33.26 7.70 -20.49
C PRO A 433 -34.44 7.23 -19.62
N ARG A 434 -34.15 6.87 -18.37
CA ARG A 434 -35.17 6.53 -17.35
C ARG A 434 -35.39 7.68 -16.37
N ARG A 435 -36.64 7.87 -15.95
CA ARG A 435 -36.99 8.67 -14.76
C ARG A 435 -36.95 7.77 -13.53
N LEU A 436 -36.39 8.27 -12.42
CA LEU A 436 -36.16 7.48 -11.19
C LEU A 436 -37.35 7.40 -10.23
N ASP A 437 -38.51 7.85 -10.66
CA ASP A 437 -39.77 7.83 -9.92
C ASP A 437 -40.59 6.55 -10.17
N ALA A 438 -40.18 5.68 -11.10
CA ALA A 438 -40.91 4.46 -11.48
C ALA A 438 -40.06 3.17 -11.31
N SER A 439 -40.02 2.62 -10.08
CA SER A 439 -39.82 1.19 -9.75
C SER A 439 -38.45 0.51 -9.86
N GLY A 440 -37.31 1.22 -9.95
CA GLY A 440 -36.02 0.52 -10.06
C GLY A 440 -34.81 1.23 -9.47
N PRO A 441 -33.75 0.47 -9.15
CA PRO A 441 -32.50 1.01 -8.63
C PRO A 441 -31.80 1.91 -9.66
N LEU A 442 -30.89 2.76 -9.16
CA LEU A 442 -30.06 3.62 -10.00
C LEU A 442 -29.25 2.80 -11.02
N ILE A 443 -28.59 1.74 -10.54
CA ILE A 443 -27.82 0.78 -11.33
C ILE A 443 -28.64 -0.50 -11.50
N THR A 444 -28.75 -0.99 -12.73
CA THR A 444 -29.51 -2.21 -13.04
C THR A 444 -28.68 -3.48 -12.90
N ALA A 445 -29.33 -4.64 -12.74
CA ALA A 445 -28.68 -5.94 -12.71
C ALA A 445 -27.84 -6.22 -13.96
N ASP A 446 -28.32 -5.81 -15.13
CA ASP A 446 -27.58 -5.96 -16.38
C ASP A 446 -26.31 -5.12 -16.42
N ALA A 447 -26.34 -3.90 -15.88
CA ALA A 447 -25.15 -3.05 -15.80
C ALA A 447 -24.08 -3.68 -14.89
N LEU A 448 -24.48 -4.31 -13.78
CA LEU A 448 -23.59 -5.09 -12.91
C LEU A 448 -23.00 -6.32 -13.63
N LYS A 449 -23.80 -7.06 -14.41
CA LYS A 449 -23.31 -8.20 -15.20
C LYS A 449 -22.33 -7.78 -16.28
N HIS A 450 -22.62 -6.69 -16.99
CA HIS A 450 -21.68 -6.11 -17.96
C HIS A 450 -20.38 -5.67 -17.26
N ALA A 451 -20.49 -4.98 -16.13
CA ALA A 451 -19.33 -4.53 -15.37
C ALA A 451 -18.47 -5.71 -14.89
N GLN A 452 -19.08 -6.80 -14.45
CA GLN A 452 -18.37 -8.00 -14.02
C GLN A 452 -17.62 -8.67 -15.17
N THR A 453 -18.19 -8.70 -16.38
CA THR A 453 -17.50 -9.23 -17.56
C THR A 453 -16.25 -8.40 -17.89
N GLU A 454 -16.37 -7.07 -17.89
CA GLU A 454 -15.25 -6.18 -18.19
C GLU A 454 -14.19 -6.20 -17.08
N LEU A 455 -14.60 -6.18 -15.80
CA LEU A 455 -13.68 -6.36 -14.68
C LEU A 455 -12.90 -7.67 -14.83
N SER A 456 -13.59 -8.76 -15.20
CA SER A 456 -12.95 -10.07 -15.33
C SER A 456 -11.87 -10.08 -16.41
N LYS A 457 -12.12 -9.47 -17.57
CA LYS A 457 -11.14 -9.35 -18.65
C LYS A 457 -9.89 -8.60 -18.17
N ASP A 458 -10.07 -7.41 -17.61
CA ASP A 458 -8.96 -6.59 -17.14
C ASP A 458 -8.19 -7.24 -15.99
N ARG A 459 -8.86 -8.00 -15.10
CA ARG A 459 -8.17 -8.74 -14.03
C ARG A 459 -7.39 -9.94 -14.54
N VAL A 460 -7.85 -10.58 -15.62
CA VAL A 460 -7.07 -11.59 -16.33
C VAL A 460 -5.83 -10.95 -16.94
N GLU A 461 -5.97 -9.84 -17.66
CA GLU A 461 -4.87 -9.20 -18.40
C GLU A 461 -3.89 -8.44 -17.49
N ASP A 462 -4.37 -7.46 -16.72
CA ASP A 462 -3.52 -6.50 -15.98
C ASP A 462 -3.01 -7.02 -14.64
N THR A 463 -3.52 -8.16 -14.19
CA THR A 463 -3.19 -8.69 -12.87
C THR A 463 -2.74 -10.13 -12.95
N LEU A 464 -3.63 -11.03 -13.37
CA LEU A 464 -3.36 -12.46 -13.32
C LEU A 464 -2.23 -12.85 -14.29
N LEU A 465 -2.34 -12.52 -15.58
CA LEU A 465 -1.34 -12.89 -16.58
C LEU A 465 -0.04 -12.09 -16.43
N ALA A 466 -0.14 -10.81 -16.01
CA ALA A 466 1.03 -9.98 -15.73
C ALA A 466 1.92 -10.54 -14.60
N GLU A 467 1.33 -11.26 -13.63
CA GLU A 467 2.05 -11.82 -12.48
C GLU A 467 2.32 -13.31 -12.60
N ALA A 468 1.69 -14.00 -13.55
CA ALA A 468 1.79 -15.43 -13.69
C ALA A 468 3.19 -15.92 -14.10
N GLY A 469 4.01 -15.06 -14.71
CA GLY A 469 5.31 -15.42 -15.27
C GLY A 469 5.18 -16.66 -16.16
N ASP A 470 5.95 -17.70 -15.85
CA ASP A 470 5.93 -18.99 -16.56
C ASP A 470 4.59 -19.73 -16.49
N SER A 471 3.71 -19.37 -15.54
CA SER A 471 2.38 -19.99 -15.37
C SER A 471 1.34 -19.42 -16.34
N THR A 472 1.70 -18.43 -17.16
CA THR A 472 0.80 -17.82 -18.17
C THR A 472 0.20 -18.87 -19.12
N ALA A 473 1.02 -19.81 -19.59
CA ALA A 473 0.56 -20.88 -20.48
C ALA A 473 -0.43 -21.81 -19.77
N ALA A 474 -0.17 -22.13 -18.50
CA ALA A 474 -1.04 -22.97 -17.70
C ALA A 474 -2.42 -22.34 -17.47
N ILE A 475 -2.48 -21.03 -17.19
CA ILE A 475 -3.75 -20.29 -17.03
C ILE A 475 -4.55 -20.31 -18.33
N LYS A 476 -3.90 -20.04 -19.47
CA LYS A 476 -4.56 -20.04 -20.79
C LYS A 476 -5.10 -21.42 -21.18
N ALA A 477 -4.56 -22.51 -20.65
CA ALA A 477 -5.06 -23.86 -20.90
C ALA A 477 -6.50 -24.09 -20.38
N PHE A 478 -6.96 -23.29 -19.41
CA PHE A 478 -8.34 -23.34 -18.92
C PHE A 478 -9.33 -22.59 -19.82
N ALA A 479 -8.85 -21.77 -20.77
CA ALA A 479 -9.71 -20.92 -21.58
C ALA A 479 -10.73 -21.73 -22.39
N ASN A 480 -11.96 -21.22 -22.50
CA ASN A 480 -13.10 -21.90 -23.13
C ASN A 480 -13.49 -23.25 -22.46
N GLY A 481 -12.98 -23.53 -21.26
CA GLY A 481 -13.21 -24.77 -20.53
C GLY A 481 -14.35 -24.71 -19.51
N LYS A 482 -14.26 -25.61 -18.54
CA LYS A 482 -15.15 -25.73 -17.37
C LYS A 482 -14.47 -25.13 -16.14
N ALA A 483 -15.27 -24.69 -15.17
CA ALA A 483 -14.76 -23.98 -14.00
C ALA A 483 -14.16 -24.90 -12.94
N GLU A 484 -14.60 -26.16 -12.85
CA GLU A 484 -14.22 -27.08 -11.77
C GLU A 484 -13.48 -28.31 -12.31
N HIS A 485 -12.36 -28.64 -11.69
CA HIS A 485 -11.42 -29.66 -12.12
C HIS A 485 -11.07 -30.60 -10.96
N ASN A 486 -10.91 -31.89 -11.26
CA ASN A 486 -10.31 -32.89 -10.36
C ASN A 486 -8.89 -33.24 -10.83
N VAL A 487 -8.21 -34.14 -10.12
CA VAL A 487 -6.84 -34.58 -10.45
C VAL A 487 -6.74 -35.09 -11.89
N ASP A 488 -7.69 -35.91 -12.33
CA ASP A 488 -7.65 -36.49 -13.68
C ASP A 488 -7.79 -35.42 -14.77
N SER A 489 -8.72 -34.49 -14.61
CA SER A 489 -8.90 -33.40 -15.57
C SER A 489 -7.70 -32.43 -15.60
N LEU A 490 -6.99 -32.25 -14.49
CA LEU A 490 -5.75 -31.47 -14.46
C LEU A 490 -4.59 -32.23 -15.13
N ARG A 491 -4.51 -33.55 -14.94
CA ARG A 491 -3.54 -34.41 -15.65
C ARG A 491 -3.77 -34.41 -17.15
N VAL A 492 -5.02 -34.33 -17.62
CA VAL A 492 -5.31 -34.15 -19.05
C VAL A 492 -4.75 -32.83 -19.59
N LEU A 493 -4.78 -31.75 -18.79
CA LEU A 493 -4.25 -30.44 -19.20
C LEU A 493 -2.72 -30.35 -19.15
N PHE A 494 -2.09 -30.97 -18.14
CA PHE A 494 -0.70 -30.69 -17.77
C PHE A 494 0.21 -31.92 -17.69
N GLY A 495 -0.32 -33.13 -17.92
CA GLY A 495 0.43 -34.37 -17.81
C GLY A 495 1.04 -34.56 -16.43
N ASP A 496 2.31 -34.99 -16.41
CA ASP A 496 3.06 -35.30 -15.18
C ASP A 496 3.33 -34.06 -14.31
N GLN A 497 3.27 -32.85 -14.89
CA GLN A 497 3.48 -31.58 -14.17
C GLN A 497 2.21 -31.06 -13.49
N ALA A 498 1.09 -31.78 -13.56
CA ALA A 498 -0.20 -31.30 -13.06
C ALA A 498 -0.18 -30.89 -11.59
N ASP A 499 0.50 -31.64 -10.72
CA ASP A 499 0.56 -31.32 -9.29
C ASP A 499 1.35 -30.04 -9.04
N GLU A 500 2.52 -29.88 -9.67
CA GLU A 500 3.35 -28.68 -9.52
C GLU A 500 2.68 -27.43 -10.08
N ILE A 501 2.08 -27.53 -11.27
CA ILE A 501 1.32 -26.43 -11.88
C ILE A 501 0.11 -26.07 -11.03
N ARG A 502 -0.61 -27.06 -10.49
CA ARG A 502 -1.74 -26.82 -9.60
C ARG A 502 -1.33 -26.02 -8.38
N GLU A 503 -0.26 -26.40 -7.67
CA GLU A 503 0.20 -25.66 -6.48
C GLU A 503 0.60 -24.22 -6.83
N ARG A 504 1.24 -24.01 -7.99
CA ARG A 504 1.54 -22.66 -8.49
C ARG A 504 0.27 -21.85 -8.76
N LEU A 505 -0.74 -22.45 -9.40
CA LEU A 505 -2.01 -21.78 -9.71
C LEU A 505 -2.86 -21.48 -8.46
N ILE A 506 -2.79 -22.33 -7.43
CA ILE A 506 -3.40 -22.04 -6.11
C ILE A 506 -2.66 -20.87 -5.47
N THR A 507 -1.33 -20.89 -5.45
CA THR A 507 -0.52 -19.82 -4.86
C THR A 507 -0.78 -18.48 -5.54
N LEU A 508 -0.94 -18.46 -6.86
CA LEU A 508 -1.32 -17.28 -7.65
C LEU A 508 -2.76 -16.79 -7.39
N GLY A 509 -3.58 -17.55 -6.66
CA GLY A 509 -4.98 -17.24 -6.43
C GLY A 509 -5.85 -17.46 -7.67
N PHE A 510 -5.41 -18.25 -8.65
CA PHE A 510 -6.21 -18.59 -9.83
C PHE A 510 -7.15 -19.77 -9.55
N LEU A 511 -6.70 -20.75 -8.77
CA LEU A 511 -7.50 -21.90 -8.36
C LEU A 511 -7.83 -21.83 -6.87
N GLU A 512 -9.09 -22.10 -6.55
CA GLU A 512 -9.59 -22.32 -5.20
C GLU A 512 -9.67 -23.84 -4.95
N ALA A 513 -9.07 -24.31 -3.86
CA ALA A 513 -9.19 -25.71 -3.45
C ALA A 513 -10.52 -25.94 -2.71
N SER A 514 -11.26 -26.95 -3.13
CA SER A 514 -12.55 -27.35 -2.57
C SER A 514 -12.56 -28.87 -2.36
N GLY A 515 -12.05 -29.33 -1.23
CA GLY A 515 -11.90 -30.76 -0.95
C GLY A 515 -10.97 -31.45 -1.95
N ARG A 516 -11.53 -32.28 -2.84
CA ARG A 516 -10.78 -33.01 -3.89
C ARG A 516 -10.85 -32.35 -5.27
N THR A 517 -11.47 -31.18 -5.37
CA THR A 517 -11.62 -30.44 -6.62
C THR A 517 -11.01 -29.04 -6.50
N TRP A 518 -10.72 -28.45 -7.65
CA TRP A 518 -10.17 -27.11 -7.78
C TRP A 518 -11.01 -26.30 -8.75
N LYS A 519 -11.33 -25.07 -8.35
CA LYS A 519 -12.29 -24.24 -9.08
C LYS A 519 -11.68 -22.90 -9.44
N VAL A 520 -11.89 -22.48 -10.68
CA VAL A 520 -11.59 -21.11 -11.09
C VAL A 520 -12.67 -20.18 -10.50
N PRO A 521 -12.33 -19.14 -9.73
CA PRO A 521 -13.32 -18.24 -9.13
C PRO A 521 -14.01 -17.38 -10.20
N PRO A 522 -15.24 -16.89 -9.96
CA PRO A 522 -15.99 -16.08 -10.92
C PRO A 522 -15.27 -14.81 -11.40
N LEU A 523 -14.30 -14.30 -10.63
CA LEU A 523 -13.46 -13.15 -10.98
C LEU A 523 -12.75 -13.33 -12.33
N TYR A 524 -12.31 -14.54 -12.70
CA TYR A 524 -11.53 -14.77 -13.93
C TYR A 524 -12.32 -15.43 -15.07
N ARG A 525 -13.53 -15.92 -14.78
CA ARG A 525 -14.25 -16.79 -15.73
C ARG A 525 -14.65 -16.07 -17.03
N PRO A 526 -15.35 -14.92 -17.02
CA PRO A 526 -15.67 -14.23 -18.27
C PRO A 526 -14.43 -13.85 -19.09
N GLY A 527 -13.34 -13.40 -18.43
CA GLY A 527 -12.11 -13.02 -19.11
C GLY A 527 -11.42 -14.17 -19.87
N LEU A 528 -11.62 -15.41 -19.42
CA LEU A 528 -11.11 -16.64 -20.06
C LEU A 528 -12.19 -17.44 -20.80
N SER A 529 -13.40 -16.91 -20.94
CA SER A 529 -14.55 -17.64 -21.51
C SER A 529 -14.85 -18.98 -20.82
N ILE A 530 -14.58 -19.08 -19.51
CA ILE A 530 -14.79 -20.31 -18.73
C ILE A 530 -16.27 -20.43 -18.35
N SER A 531 -16.86 -21.59 -18.64
CA SER A 531 -18.26 -21.89 -18.31
C SER A 531 -18.41 -22.54 -16.93
N GLN A 532 -19.53 -22.27 -16.24
CA GLN A 532 -19.88 -22.98 -15.01
C GLN A 532 -20.02 -24.50 -15.28
N GLY A 533 -19.51 -25.33 -14.37
CA GLY A 533 -19.65 -26.79 -14.40
C GLY A 533 -18.32 -27.53 -14.16
N LYS A 534 -18.40 -28.86 -14.09
CA LYS A 534 -17.27 -29.79 -13.89
C LYS A 534 -16.65 -30.20 -15.23
N ALA A 535 -15.33 -30.31 -15.27
CA ALA A 535 -14.55 -30.80 -16.41
C ALA A 535 -14.45 -32.34 -16.48
N PHE A 536 -15.05 -33.04 -15.51
CA PHE A 536 -14.94 -34.48 -15.31
C PHE A 536 -16.32 -35.10 -15.06
N SER A 537 -16.48 -36.39 -15.38
CA SER A 537 -17.68 -37.15 -15.04
C SER A 537 -17.65 -37.59 -13.59
N THR A 538 -18.78 -37.48 -12.89
CA THR A 538 -18.93 -37.98 -11.52
C THR A 538 -19.29 -39.46 -11.58
N THR A 539 -18.35 -40.31 -12.00
CA THR A 539 -18.58 -41.75 -12.05
C THR A 539 -18.28 -42.33 -10.66
N GLY A 540 -19.29 -42.39 -9.77
CA GLY A 540 -19.10 -43.05 -8.47
C GLY A 540 -20.01 -42.70 -7.30
N GLU A 541 -20.99 -41.79 -7.43
CA GLU A 541 -22.01 -41.58 -6.39
C GLU A 541 -23.38 -41.44 -7.05
N SER A 542 -24.06 -42.57 -7.18
CA SER A 542 -25.52 -42.62 -7.30
C SER A 542 -26.03 -43.35 -6.06
N LEU A 543 -26.69 -42.59 -5.19
CA LEU A 543 -27.81 -42.93 -4.30
C LEU A 543 -27.72 -42.02 -3.08
N ASP A 544 -28.25 -40.81 -3.24
CA ASP A 544 -29.19 -40.17 -2.30
C ASP A 544 -29.63 -38.84 -2.94
N GLU A 545 -30.68 -38.93 -3.77
CA GLU A 545 -31.57 -37.78 -3.96
C GLU A 545 -32.29 -37.55 -2.64
N ASP A 546 -31.78 -36.62 -1.82
CA ASP A 546 -32.55 -35.55 -1.16
C ASP A 546 -31.75 -34.88 -0.02
N VAL A 547 -31.68 -33.55 -0.10
CA VAL A 547 -31.46 -32.55 0.99
C VAL A 547 -30.00 -32.22 1.39
N GLU A 548 -29.70 -30.89 1.34
CA GLU A 548 -28.59 -30.15 2.03
C GLU A 548 -27.15 -30.41 1.50
N ASP A 549 -26.21 -29.48 1.34
CA ASP A 549 -25.95 -28.09 1.73
C ASP A 549 -24.90 -27.53 0.73
N ASP A 550 -24.96 -26.24 0.36
CA ASP A 550 -23.88 -25.57 -0.40
C ASP A 550 -23.70 -24.13 0.15
N GLU A 551 -22.64 -23.95 0.94
CA GLU A 551 -22.21 -22.75 1.70
C GLU A 551 -21.84 -21.52 0.84
#